data_AF-A0A2S9GDA7-F1
#
_entry.id   AF-A0A2S9GDA7-F1
#
_cell.length_a   1.000
_cell.length_b   1.000
_cell.length_c   1.000
_cell.angle_alpha   90.00
_cell.angle_beta   90.00
_cell.angle_gamma   90.00
#
_symmetry.space_group_name_H-M   'P 1'
#
loop_
_entity.id
_entity.type
_entity.pdbx_description
1 polymer ?
#
loop_
_entity_poly.entity_id
_entity_poly.type
_entity_poly.pdbx_seq_one_letter_code
_entity_poly.pdbx_strand_id
1 'polypeptide(L)'
;VKFGQIIASSPGAFGEPLSREFRSLLDRVPPADGDAVHKLLREELGGDPNDLFKSFDEKPFASASIAQVHYATLLTGEEVVVKIQ
;
A
#
# COMPACT_ATOMS: atom_id res chain seq x y z
N VAL A 1 -12.46 14.11 3.39
CA VAL A 1 -12.13 12.67 3.24
C VAL A 1 -11.76 12.02 4.58
N LYS A 2 -10.70 12.46 5.30
CA LYS A 2 -10.22 11.84 6.56
C LYS A 2 -11.26 11.60 7.66
N PHE A 3 -12.17 12.53 7.93
CA PHE A 3 -13.23 12.31 8.93
C PHE A 3 -14.16 11.15 8.53
N GLY A 4 -14.45 11.01 7.24
CA GLY A 4 -15.20 9.87 6.73
C GLY A 4 -14.47 8.54 6.88
N GLN A 5 -13.14 8.54 6.78
CA GLN A 5 -12.31 7.35 7.05
C GLN A 5 -12.33 6.95 8.53
N ILE A 6 -12.36 7.92 9.44
CA ILE A 6 -12.51 7.67 10.88
C ILE A 6 -13.86 6.99 11.16
N ILE A 7 -14.93 7.50 10.55
CA ILE A 7 -16.27 6.89 10.64
C ILE A 7 -16.25 5.46 10.06
N ALA A 8 -15.67 5.28 8.88
CA ALA A 8 -15.61 4.00 8.18
C ALA A 8 -14.85 2.90 8.94
N SER A 9 -13.79 3.29 9.66
CA SER A 9 -12.89 2.37 10.38
C SER A 9 -13.32 2.07 11.82
N SER A 10 -14.34 2.76 12.36
CA SER A 10 -14.72 2.70 13.78
C SER A 10 -16.19 2.31 14.00
N PRO A 11 -16.63 1.11 13.57
CA PRO A 11 -18.02 0.67 13.73
C PRO A 11 -18.49 0.57 15.18
N GLY A 12 -17.58 0.37 16.14
CA GLY A 12 -17.91 0.38 17.57
C GLY A 12 -18.29 1.78 18.10
N ALA A 13 -17.81 2.85 17.47
CA ALA A 13 -18.08 4.23 17.88
C ALA A 13 -19.25 4.88 17.10
N PHE A 14 -19.39 4.52 15.81
CA PHE A 14 -20.36 5.16 14.91
C PHE A 14 -21.50 4.25 14.43
N GLY A 15 -21.45 2.96 14.78
CA GLY A 15 -22.43 1.95 14.37
C GLY A 15 -22.15 1.37 12.98
N GLU A 16 -22.40 0.07 12.84
CA GLU A 16 -22.18 -0.66 11.58
C GLU A 16 -22.91 -0.04 10.36
N PRO A 17 -24.15 0.48 10.45
CA PRO A 17 -24.81 1.08 9.29
C PRO A 17 -24.07 2.31 8.76
N LEU A 18 -23.67 3.22 9.65
CA LEU A 18 -23.00 4.46 9.25
C LEU A 18 -21.57 4.20 8.79
N SER A 19 -20.82 3.35 9.49
CA SER A 19 -19.47 2.96 9.05
C SER A 19 -19.49 2.28 7.68
N ARG A 20 -20.52 1.49 7.36
CA ARG A 20 -20.67 0.82 6.06
C ARG A 20 -20.83 1.80 4.91
N GLU A 21 -21.67 2.81 5.04
CA GLU A 21 -21.86 3.85 4.02
C GLU A 21 -20.57 4.59 3.69
N PHE A 22 -19.69 4.74 4.70
CA PHE A 22 -18.43 5.46 4.58
C PHE A 22 -17.25 4.57 4.17
N ARG A 23 -17.42 3.24 4.02
CA ARG A 23 -16.34 2.32 3.61
C ARG A 23 -15.71 2.66 2.27
N SER A 24 -16.45 3.29 1.36
CA SER A 24 -15.93 3.75 0.06
C SER A 24 -14.90 4.87 0.20
N LEU A 25 -14.90 5.59 1.32
CA LEU A 25 -13.95 6.68 1.60
C LEU A 25 -12.64 6.17 2.20
N LEU A 26 -12.56 4.89 2.58
CA LEU A 26 -11.29 4.26 2.89
C LEU A 26 -10.41 4.32 1.66
N ASP A 27 -9.16 4.73 1.87
CA ASP A 27 -8.22 4.91 0.78
C ASP A 27 -8.01 3.60 0.02
N ARG A 28 -8.50 3.57 -1.22
CA ARG A 28 -8.29 2.49 -2.18
C ARG A 28 -7.50 3.07 -3.34
N VAL A 29 -6.19 2.95 -3.24
CA VAL A 29 -5.29 3.25 -4.35
C VAL A 29 -5.32 2.02 -5.25
N PRO A 30 -5.79 2.12 -6.51
CA PRO A 30 -5.68 1.01 -7.44
C PRO A 30 -4.20 0.63 -7.59
N PRO A 31 -3.87 -0.66 -7.76
CA PRO A 31 -2.50 -1.08 -8.02
C PRO A 31 -1.91 -0.27 -9.17
N ALA A 32 -0.68 0.19 -8.99
CA ALA A 32 0.07 0.92 -9.98
C ALA A 32 0.48 -0.10 -11.03
N ASP A 33 0.73 0.40 -12.23
CA ASP A 33 1.38 -0.43 -13.24
C ASP A 33 2.72 -0.91 -12.68
N GLY A 34 3.02 -2.21 -12.83
CA GLY A 34 4.29 -2.78 -12.38
C GLY A 34 5.47 -2.06 -13.02
N ASP A 35 5.34 -1.65 -14.29
CA ASP A 35 6.37 -0.88 -14.98
C ASP A 35 6.63 0.48 -14.31
N ALA A 36 5.59 1.12 -13.76
CA ALA A 36 5.72 2.37 -13.01
C ALA A 36 6.40 2.15 -11.65
N VAL A 37 6.10 1.03 -10.97
CA VAL A 37 6.76 0.63 -9.73
C VAL A 37 8.26 0.41 -9.95
N HIS A 38 8.61 -0.40 -10.96
CA HIS A 38 9.99 -0.65 -11.34
C HIS A 38 10.74 0.62 -11.73
N LYS A 39 10.08 1.51 -12.49
CA LYS A 39 10.66 2.80 -12.85
C LYS A 39 10.98 3.64 -11.61
N LEU A 40 10.04 3.76 -10.67
CA LEU A 40 10.27 4.53 -9.44
C LEU A 40 11.41 3.93 -8.61
N LEU A 41 11.46 2.61 -8.46
CA LEU A 41 12.54 1.95 -7.72
C LEU A 41 13.91 2.19 -8.39
N ARG A 42 13.97 2.20 -9.72
CA ARG A 42 15.20 2.57 -10.44
C ARG A 42 15.59 4.03 -10.23
N GLU A 43 14.62 4.94 -10.25
CA GLU A 43 14.88 6.38 -10.09
C GLU A 43 15.31 6.74 -8.65
N GLU A 44 14.67 6.15 -7.64
CA GLU A 44 14.86 6.52 -6.23
C GLU A 44 15.90 5.65 -5.51
N LEU A 45 16.01 4.35 -5.88
CA LEU A 45 16.89 3.38 -5.21
C LEU A 45 18.00 2.83 -6.13
N GLY A 46 17.98 3.18 -7.43
CA GLY A 46 19.08 2.88 -8.35
C GLY A 46 19.11 1.45 -8.91
N GLY A 47 18.03 0.67 -8.78
CA GLY A 47 17.97 -0.71 -9.28
C GLY A 47 16.55 -1.23 -9.49
N ASP A 48 16.44 -2.36 -10.18
CA ASP A 48 15.17 -3.10 -10.29
C ASP A 48 14.89 -3.87 -8.98
N PRO A 49 13.62 -4.23 -8.68
CA PRO A 49 13.27 -4.94 -7.44
C PRO A 49 14.12 -6.19 -7.19
N ASN A 50 14.47 -6.91 -8.24
CA ASN A 50 15.27 -8.14 -8.17
C ASN A 50 16.73 -7.91 -7.77
N ASP A 51 17.24 -6.68 -7.93
CA ASP A 51 18.60 -6.31 -7.51
C ASP A 51 18.62 -5.75 -6.08
N LEU A 52 17.50 -5.15 -5.66
CA LEU A 52 17.36 -4.47 -4.37
C LEU A 52 16.86 -5.41 -3.26
N PHE A 53 16.06 -6.42 -3.62
CA PHE A 53 15.38 -7.33 -2.70
C PHE A 53 15.68 -8.78 -3.06
N LYS A 54 15.75 -9.63 -2.02
CA LYS A 54 15.80 -11.09 -2.20
C LYS A 54 14.48 -11.64 -2.76
N SER A 55 13.37 -11.00 -2.39
CA SER A 55 12.05 -11.22 -2.97
C SER A 55 11.25 -9.93 -2.87
N PHE A 56 10.42 -9.67 -3.88
CA PHE A 56 9.51 -8.53 -3.91
C PHE A 56 8.18 -9.02 -4.51
N ASP A 57 7.07 -8.77 -3.81
CA ASP A 57 5.75 -9.10 -4.32
C ASP A 57 5.26 -7.96 -5.21
N GLU A 58 5.20 -8.20 -6.52
CA GLU A 58 4.67 -7.25 -7.51
C GLU A 58 3.22 -6.84 -7.21
N LYS A 59 2.46 -7.69 -6.52
CA LYS A 59 1.09 -7.39 -6.17
C LYS A 59 1.06 -6.66 -4.81
N PRO A 60 0.53 -5.43 -4.75
CA PRO A 60 0.37 -4.77 -3.47
C PRO A 60 -0.66 -5.51 -2.60
N PHE A 61 -0.35 -5.71 -1.32
CA PHE A 61 -1.27 -6.34 -0.37
C PHE A 61 -2.24 -5.35 0.26
N ALA A 62 -1.89 -4.06 0.26
CA ALA A 62 -2.71 -2.99 0.80
C ALA A 62 -2.47 -1.65 0.09
N SER A 63 -3.44 -0.75 0.23
CA SER A 63 -3.29 0.67 -0.06
C SER A 63 -3.15 1.44 1.25
N ALA A 64 -2.17 2.33 1.31
CA ALA A 64 -1.89 3.21 2.45
C ALA A 64 -2.02 4.67 2.02
N SER A 65 -3.23 5.19 2.19
CA SER A 65 -3.63 6.55 1.82
C SER A 65 -3.52 6.89 0.34
N ILE A 66 -2.34 7.31 -0.10
CA ILE A 66 -2.03 7.59 -1.52
C ILE A 66 -0.98 6.63 -2.08
N ALA A 67 -0.45 5.75 -1.23
CA ALA A 67 0.60 4.81 -1.57
C ALA A 67 0.06 3.37 -1.67
N GLN A 68 0.80 2.53 -2.38
CA GLN A 68 0.68 1.09 -2.35
C GLN A 68 1.71 0.47 -1.43
N VAL A 69 1.41 -0.74 -0.98
CA VAL A 69 2.20 -1.43 0.02
C VAL A 69 2.50 -2.85 -0.47
N HIS A 70 3.79 -3.16 -0.61
CA HIS A 70 4.30 -4.44 -1.12
C HIS A 70 5.07 -5.18 -0.02
N TYR A 71 4.97 -6.50 -0.03
CA TYR A 71 5.86 -7.34 0.77
C TYR A 71 7.19 -7.52 0.07
N ALA A 72 8.27 -7.46 0.84
CA ALA A 72 9.59 -7.78 0.32
C ALA A 72 10.47 -8.42 1.39
N THR A 73 11.52 -9.10 0.95
CA THR A 73 12.60 -9.54 1.82
C THR A 73 13.88 -8.87 1.35
N LEU A 74 14.59 -8.20 2.25
CA LEU A 74 15.89 -7.60 1.93
C LEU A 74 16.92 -8.69 1.58
N LEU A 75 17.99 -8.30 0.89
CA LEU A 75 19.12 -9.21 0.63
C LEU A 75 19.76 -9.76 1.92
N THR A 76 19.63 -9.01 3.03
CA THR A 76 20.05 -9.43 4.38
C THR A 76 19.17 -10.54 4.98
N GLY A 77 17.98 -10.77 4.42
CA GLY A 77 17.01 -11.76 4.87
C GLY A 77 15.88 -11.21 5.75
N GLU A 78 15.91 -9.91 6.08
CA GLU A 78 14.85 -9.27 6.86
C GLU A 78 13.57 -9.09 6.03
N GLU A 79 12.43 -9.45 6.60
CA GLU A 79 11.11 -9.20 6.02
C GLU A 79 10.71 -7.74 6.25
N VAL A 80 10.36 -7.06 5.16
CA VAL A 80 10.03 -5.63 5.17
C VAL A 80 8.75 -5.37 4.38
N VAL A 81 8.23 -4.17 4.61
CA VAL A 81 7.08 -3.64 3.87
C VAL A 81 7.53 -2.40 3.11
N VAL A 82 7.40 -2.43 1.79
CA VAL A 82 7.80 -1.34 0.91
C VAL A 82 6.58 -0.50 0.56
N LYS A 83 6.62 0.79 0.88
CA LYS A 83 5.56 1.75 0.56
C LYS A 83 5.95 2.56 -0.66
N ILE A 84 5.09 2.58 -1.67
CA ILE A 84 5.33 3.19 -2.99
C ILE A 84 4.25 4.25 -3.24
N GLN A 85 4.65 5.51 -3.42
CA GLN A 85 3.75 6.67 -3.54
C GLN A 85 3.75 7.26 -4.94
#